data_AF-A0A8H3LRT1-F1
#
_entry.id   AF-A0A8H3LRT1-F1
#
_cell.length_a   1.000
_cell.length_b   1.000
_cell.length_c   1.000
_cell.angle_alpha   90.00
_cell.angle_beta   90.00
_cell.angle_gamma   90.00
#
_symmetry.space_group_name_H-M   'P 1'
#
loop_
_entity.id
_entity.type
_entity.pdbx_description
1 polymer ?
#
loop_
_entity_poly.entity_id
_entity_poly.type
_entity_poly.pdbx_seq_one_letter_code
_entity_poly.pdbx_strand_id
1 'polypeptide(L)'
;MSGDIEDALPSVFLKPSTSSYMPEESYFTSIIPEESYYTHLLNDSFDENENNNVTEAEKWETIDSWLEGHFKDKCIPLFERNSAVASALYDMALFNKQQDNMTEIIIKRQKIQTIEYRSEAKRIKDILETARLSKEDLPKNGVHSLKTLSSLAIILGLANTEQSSFLSALAQLNLDILRVERNNNAIVGIIESMETRIQKAKSENEKLDKLLYNLRKSWDSKEEEELRKWKKNMDLLSQKGKEYGDRIIKLERKYNELNVEEGGLRFKALKEKEDYINSLGHEIGTKTAKLKTYKIMPADIVLAKLKTDEAKQKLDELKEIHTELMYNMAENFQ
;
A
#
# COMPACT_ATOMS: atom_id res chain seq x y z
N MET A 1 46.29 1.00 -78.79
CA MET A 1 45.54 -0.10 -79.41
C MET A 1 44.97 -0.94 -78.29
N SER A 2 43.66 -1.23 -78.36
CA SER A 2 42.82 -2.02 -77.45
C SER A 2 42.69 -1.45 -76.03
N GLY A 3 41.55 -0.96 -75.54
CA GLY A 3 40.16 -1.19 -75.91
C GLY A 3 39.57 -2.26 -75.00
N ASP A 4 38.85 -1.84 -73.95
CA ASP A 4 37.74 -2.58 -73.36
C ASP A 4 36.74 -1.58 -72.78
N ILE A 5 35.51 -1.72 -73.25
CA ILE A 5 34.31 -0.97 -72.92
C ILE A 5 33.52 -1.86 -71.96
N GLU A 6 33.19 -1.39 -70.77
CA GLU A 6 32.03 -1.90 -70.05
C GLU A 6 31.16 -0.74 -69.58
N ASP A 7 29.89 -0.88 -69.97
CA ASP A 7 28.83 0.10 -69.96
C ASP A 7 28.22 0.34 -68.57
N ALA A 8 27.64 1.52 -68.49
CA ALA A 8 26.87 2.12 -67.42
C ALA A 8 25.71 1.29 -66.84
N LEU A 9 25.55 1.35 -65.52
CA LEU A 9 24.25 1.57 -64.85
C LEU A 9 24.45 2.49 -63.62
N PRO A 10 23.80 3.68 -63.56
CA PRO A 10 23.90 4.56 -62.39
C PRO A 10 22.91 4.15 -61.30
N SER A 11 23.45 3.95 -60.10
CA SER A 11 22.70 3.84 -58.84
C SER A 11 22.04 5.17 -58.49
N VAL A 12 20.71 5.26 -58.63
CA VAL A 12 19.91 6.40 -58.14
C VAL A 12 19.33 6.02 -56.79
N PHE A 13 20.11 6.26 -55.74
CA PHE A 13 19.61 6.38 -54.38
C PHE A 13 18.69 7.60 -54.29
N LEU A 14 17.38 7.38 -54.15
CA LEU A 14 16.46 8.42 -53.70
C LEU A 14 16.58 8.56 -52.18
N LYS A 15 17.10 9.71 -51.75
CA LYS A 15 17.14 10.16 -50.36
C LYS A 15 15.72 10.52 -49.89
N PRO A 16 15.40 10.41 -48.58
CA PRO A 16 14.08 10.72 -48.05
C PRO A 16 13.85 12.23 -48.08
N SER A 17 12.82 12.66 -48.83
CA SER A 17 12.33 14.03 -48.77
C SER A 17 11.52 14.26 -47.49
N THR A 18 11.77 15.44 -46.94
CA THR A 18 11.27 16.04 -45.71
C THR A 18 9.76 15.96 -45.47
N SER A 19 9.45 15.67 -44.20
CA SER A 19 8.20 15.86 -43.45
C SER A 19 7.31 17.01 -43.97
N SER A 20 6.12 16.65 -44.46
CA SER A 20 4.95 17.51 -44.49
C SER A 20 3.96 16.91 -43.50
N TYR A 21 3.94 17.48 -42.30
CA TYR A 21 2.98 17.18 -41.25
C TYR A 21 1.61 17.68 -41.72
N MET A 22 0.69 16.76 -42.01
CA MET A 22 -0.74 17.03 -42.12
C MET A 22 -1.44 16.37 -40.92
N PRO A 23 -2.34 17.07 -40.20
CA PRO A 23 -2.95 16.53 -38.99
C PRO A 23 -3.75 15.26 -39.25
N GLU A 24 -3.48 14.20 -38.49
CA GLU A 24 -4.04 12.85 -38.63
C GLU A 24 -5.54 12.70 -38.25
N GLU A 25 -6.24 13.79 -37.93
CA GLU A 25 -7.59 13.69 -37.35
C GLU A 25 -8.74 13.59 -38.37
N SER A 26 -8.47 13.59 -39.68
CA SER A 26 -9.53 13.68 -40.71
C SER A 26 -9.78 12.41 -41.53
N TYR A 27 -9.13 11.28 -41.22
CA TYR A 27 -9.39 9.99 -41.91
C TYR A 27 -9.90 8.89 -40.97
N PHE A 28 -9.95 9.18 -39.67
CA PHE A 28 -10.40 8.25 -38.64
C PHE A 28 -11.91 8.36 -38.40
N THR A 29 -12.70 8.13 -39.44
CA THR A 29 -14.04 7.58 -39.25
C THR A 29 -14.49 6.96 -40.56
N SER A 30 -14.91 5.70 -40.48
CA SER A 30 -15.39 4.89 -41.60
C SER A 30 -14.28 4.25 -42.46
N ILE A 31 -13.72 3.15 -41.96
CA ILE A 31 -13.87 1.83 -42.60
C ILE A 31 -13.84 0.83 -41.45
N ILE A 32 -15.04 0.52 -40.96
CA ILE A 32 -15.29 -0.57 -40.02
C ILE A 32 -14.97 -1.88 -40.76
N PRO A 33 -14.34 -2.89 -40.12
CA PRO A 33 -14.09 -4.19 -40.75
C PRO A 33 -15.39 -4.77 -41.31
N GLU A 34 -15.33 -5.51 -42.42
CA GLU A 34 -16.49 -6.21 -43.02
C GLU A 34 -17.15 -7.27 -42.10
N GLU A 35 -16.71 -7.42 -40.85
CA GLU A 35 -17.55 -7.99 -39.77
C GLU A 35 -18.83 -7.17 -39.55
N SER A 36 -18.84 -5.89 -39.94
CA SER A 36 -19.95 -4.95 -39.79
C SER A 36 -21.21 -5.31 -40.57
N TYR A 37 -21.10 -6.05 -41.68
CA TYR A 37 -22.26 -6.39 -42.50
C TYR A 37 -23.14 -7.46 -41.85
N TYR A 38 -22.53 -8.34 -41.05
CA TYR A 38 -23.28 -9.31 -40.26
C TYR A 38 -23.75 -8.72 -38.92
N THR A 39 -22.97 -7.81 -38.31
CA THR A 39 -23.42 -7.14 -37.09
C THR A 39 -24.59 -6.19 -37.34
N HIS A 40 -24.67 -5.52 -38.49
CA HIS A 40 -25.84 -4.66 -38.79
C HIS A 40 -27.13 -5.45 -38.99
N LEU A 41 -27.08 -6.64 -39.62
CA LEU A 41 -28.24 -7.53 -39.73
C LEU A 41 -28.65 -8.17 -38.39
N LEU A 42 -27.72 -8.27 -37.44
CA LEU A 42 -27.99 -8.71 -36.07
C LEU A 42 -28.52 -7.58 -35.17
N ASN A 43 -28.20 -6.32 -35.48
CA ASN A 43 -28.56 -5.15 -34.66
C ASN A 43 -29.90 -4.53 -35.07
N ASP A 44 -30.34 -4.67 -36.33
CA ASP A 44 -31.61 -4.13 -36.81
C ASP A 44 -32.86 -4.90 -36.32
N SER A 45 -32.68 -6.07 -35.69
CA SER A 45 -33.76 -6.81 -35.02
C SER A 45 -33.87 -6.52 -33.51
N PHE A 46 -33.08 -5.58 -33.00
CA PHE A 46 -33.18 -5.14 -31.61
C PHE A 46 -34.25 -4.03 -31.50
N ASP A 47 -35.51 -4.41 -31.71
CA ASP A 47 -36.65 -3.61 -31.27
C ASP A 47 -36.64 -3.56 -29.73
N GLU A 48 -35.92 -2.58 -29.16
CA GLU A 48 -35.86 -2.32 -27.71
C GLU A 48 -37.25 -2.03 -27.09
N ASN A 49 -38.28 -1.82 -27.91
CA ASN A 49 -39.58 -1.33 -27.46
C ASN A 49 -40.63 -2.42 -27.16
N GLU A 50 -40.40 -3.71 -27.46
CA GLU A 50 -41.34 -4.79 -27.06
C GLU A 50 -40.98 -5.46 -25.72
N ASN A 51 -39.77 -5.26 -25.18
CA ASN A 51 -39.26 -6.04 -24.06
C ASN A 51 -39.68 -5.57 -22.65
N ASN A 52 -40.42 -4.46 -22.53
CA ASN A 52 -40.77 -3.88 -21.22
C ASN A 52 -42.10 -4.37 -20.61
N ASN A 53 -42.83 -5.28 -21.27
CA ASN A 53 -44.14 -5.77 -20.78
C ASN A 53 -44.23 -7.30 -20.62
N VAL A 54 -43.10 -8.03 -20.54
CA VAL A 54 -43.12 -9.49 -20.28
C VAL A 54 -43.08 -9.75 -18.77
N THR A 55 -44.10 -10.41 -18.25
CA THR A 55 -44.22 -10.75 -16.83
C THR A 55 -43.12 -11.74 -16.43
N GLU A 56 -42.63 -11.68 -15.19
CA GLU A 56 -41.57 -12.58 -14.71
C GLU A 56 -41.94 -14.07 -14.85
N ALA A 57 -43.24 -14.40 -14.77
CA ALA A 57 -43.76 -15.73 -15.04
C ALA A 57 -43.56 -16.20 -16.50
N GLU A 58 -43.79 -15.31 -17.47
CA GLU A 58 -43.63 -15.59 -18.90
C GLU A 58 -42.14 -15.74 -19.28
N LYS A 59 -41.26 -14.98 -18.61
CA LYS A 59 -39.81 -15.14 -18.73
C LYS A 59 -39.38 -16.53 -18.26
N TRP A 60 -39.86 -16.95 -17.09
CA TRP A 60 -39.57 -18.27 -16.54
C TRP A 60 -40.11 -19.42 -17.38
N GLU A 61 -41.32 -19.30 -17.92
CA GLU A 61 -41.88 -20.31 -18.84
C GLU A 61 -41.05 -20.44 -20.13
N THR A 62 -40.60 -19.31 -20.68
CA THR A 62 -39.73 -19.29 -21.86
C THR A 62 -38.36 -19.91 -21.56
N ILE A 63 -37.78 -19.64 -20.40
CA ILE A 63 -36.50 -20.22 -19.94
C ILE A 63 -36.65 -21.72 -19.74
N ASP A 64 -37.70 -22.16 -19.06
CA ASP A 64 -37.92 -23.58 -18.76
C ASP A 64 -38.11 -24.38 -20.06
N SER A 65 -38.91 -23.87 -21.01
CA SER A 65 -39.07 -24.49 -22.34
C SER A 65 -37.77 -24.50 -23.16
N TRP A 66 -36.97 -23.42 -23.11
CA TRP A 66 -35.67 -23.34 -23.78
C TRP A 66 -34.67 -24.34 -23.19
N LEU A 67 -34.59 -24.45 -21.86
CA LEU A 67 -33.73 -25.40 -21.17
C LEU A 67 -34.15 -26.85 -21.45
N GLU A 68 -35.45 -27.16 -21.42
CA GLU A 68 -35.96 -28.49 -21.79
C GLU A 68 -35.57 -28.85 -23.24
N GLY A 69 -35.71 -27.91 -24.18
CA GLY A 69 -35.32 -28.10 -25.58
C GLY A 69 -33.82 -28.32 -25.78
N HIS A 70 -32.98 -27.64 -24.99
CA HIS A 70 -31.52 -27.75 -25.09
C HIS A 70 -30.97 -29.01 -24.41
N PHE A 71 -31.53 -29.39 -23.25
CA PHE A 71 -31.05 -30.52 -22.45
C PHE A 71 -31.70 -31.86 -22.84
N LYS A 72 -32.86 -31.88 -23.50
CA LYS A 72 -33.56 -33.08 -23.98
C LYS A 72 -33.64 -34.18 -22.92
N ASP A 73 -32.80 -35.22 -23.02
CA ASP A 73 -32.77 -36.39 -22.12
C ASP A 73 -31.84 -36.22 -20.90
N LYS A 74 -31.16 -35.08 -20.74
CA LYS A 74 -30.29 -34.79 -19.60
C LYS A 74 -31.04 -33.97 -18.55
N CYS A 75 -30.81 -34.27 -17.27
CA CYS A 75 -31.32 -33.42 -16.20
C CYS A 75 -30.75 -32.00 -16.32
N ILE A 76 -31.63 -31.01 -16.28
CA ILE A 76 -31.27 -29.59 -16.18
C ILE A 76 -30.53 -29.40 -14.85
N PRO A 77 -29.31 -28.84 -14.85
CA PRO A 77 -28.60 -28.53 -13.62
C PRO A 77 -29.42 -27.63 -12.70
N LEU A 78 -29.37 -27.86 -11.40
CA LEU A 78 -30.04 -26.98 -10.44
C LEU A 78 -29.35 -25.61 -10.44
N PHE A 79 -30.12 -24.54 -10.60
CA PHE A 79 -29.64 -23.17 -10.55
C PHE A 79 -30.59 -22.30 -9.72
N GLU A 80 -30.09 -21.14 -9.30
CA GLU A 80 -30.84 -20.21 -8.46
C GLU A 80 -31.87 -19.43 -9.29
N ARG A 81 -33.15 -19.51 -8.92
CA ARG A 81 -34.23 -18.75 -9.58
C ARG A 81 -34.36 -17.36 -8.94
N ASN A 82 -33.42 -16.47 -9.24
CA ASN A 82 -33.48 -15.06 -8.86
C ASN A 82 -33.76 -14.18 -10.10
N SER A 83 -34.23 -12.94 -9.88
CA SER A 83 -34.67 -12.04 -10.97
C SER A 83 -33.52 -11.62 -11.92
N ALA A 84 -32.30 -11.53 -11.39
CA ALA A 84 -31.10 -11.25 -12.19
C ALA A 84 -30.75 -12.42 -13.14
N VAL A 85 -30.83 -13.66 -12.63
CA VAL A 85 -30.65 -14.89 -13.39
C VAL A 85 -31.80 -15.10 -14.38
N ALA A 86 -33.04 -14.76 -14.00
CA ALA A 86 -34.19 -14.79 -14.90
C ALA A 86 -33.96 -13.91 -16.13
N SER A 87 -33.52 -12.67 -15.90
CA SER A 87 -33.28 -11.71 -16.99
C SER A 87 -32.12 -12.18 -17.88
N ALA A 88 -31.00 -12.58 -17.29
CA ALA A 88 -29.84 -13.06 -18.04
C ALA A 88 -30.12 -14.35 -18.85
N LEU A 89 -30.85 -15.32 -18.28
CA LEU A 89 -31.23 -16.54 -18.99
C LEU A 89 -32.28 -16.28 -20.06
N TYR A 90 -33.22 -15.36 -19.83
CA TYR A 90 -34.21 -14.97 -20.83
C TYR A 90 -33.55 -14.32 -22.05
N ASP A 91 -32.62 -13.39 -21.84
CA ASP A 91 -31.88 -12.74 -22.92
C ASP A 91 -31.06 -13.78 -23.72
N MET A 92 -30.41 -14.70 -23.02
CA MET A 92 -29.67 -15.80 -23.64
C MET A 92 -30.58 -16.76 -24.42
N ALA A 93 -31.77 -17.05 -23.90
CA ALA A 93 -32.77 -17.89 -24.57
C ALA A 93 -33.28 -17.23 -25.86
N LEU A 94 -33.59 -15.92 -25.80
CA LEU A 94 -34.04 -15.14 -26.95
C LEU A 94 -32.94 -15.07 -28.02
N PHE A 95 -31.71 -14.77 -27.63
CA PHE A 95 -30.57 -14.72 -28.53
C PHE A 95 -30.33 -16.07 -29.21
N ASN A 96 -30.34 -17.17 -28.44
CA ASN A 96 -30.19 -18.50 -29.02
C ASN A 96 -31.33 -18.85 -29.98
N LYS A 97 -32.58 -18.51 -29.65
CA LYS A 97 -33.73 -18.73 -30.54
C LYS A 97 -33.59 -17.95 -31.85
N GLN A 98 -33.12 -16.70 -31.79
CA GLN A 98 -32.83 -15.90 -32.99
C GLN A 98 -31.72 -16.55 -33.83
N GLN A 99 -30.64 -16.99 -33.18
CA GLN A 99 -29.53 -17.64 -33.86
C GLN A 99 -29.95 -18.98 -34.49
N ASP A 100 -30.73 -19.80 -33.79
CA ASP A 100 -31.28 -21.06 -34.31
C ASP A 100 -32.15 -20.81 -35.54
N ASN A 101 -33.05 -19.81 -35.50
CA ASN A 101 -33.85 -19.41 -36.66
C ASN A 101 -32.97 -18.97 -37.84
N MET A 102 -31.95 -18.15 -37.58
CA MET A 102 -31.03 -17.68 -38.62
C MET A 102 -30.24 -18.84 -39.23
N THR A 103 -29.77 -19.79 -38.41
CA THR A 103 -29.09 -20.99 -38.91
C THR A 103 -30.01 -21.84 -39.77
N GLU A 104 -31.28 -21.99 -39.40
CA GLU A 104 -32.26 -22.72 -40.20
C GLU A 104 -32.48 -22.04 -41.58
N ILE A 105 -32.60 -20.71 -41.59
CA ILE A 105 -32.72 -19.92 -42.83
C ILE A 105 -31.48 -20.11 -43.71
N ILE A 106 -30.28 -20.02 -43.13
CA ILE A 106 -29.01 -20.22 -43.84
C ILE A 106 -28.95 -21.63 -44.45
N ILE A 107 -29.30 -22.67 -43.68
CA ILE A 107 -29.33 -24.06 -44.14
C ILE A 107 -30.32 -24.22 -45.29
N LYS A 108 -31.54 -23.68 -45.17
CA LYS A 108 -32.55 -23.72 -46.23
C LYS A 108 -32.05 -23.03 -47.50
N ARG A 109 -31.46 -21.85 -47.37
CA ARG A 109 -30.88 -21.08 -48.48
C ARG A 109 -29.75 -21.84 -49.17
N GLN A 110 -28.81 -22.40 -48.41
CA GLN A 110 -27.70 -23.19 -48.96
C GLN A 110 -28.20 -24.43 -49.72
N LYS A 111 -29.25 -25.10 -49.23
CA LYS A 111 -29.88 -26.23 -49.94
C LYS A 111 -30.46 -25.79 -51.29
N ILE A 112 -31.22 -24.71 -51.33
CA ILE A 112 -31.79 -24.16 -52.57
C ILE A 112 -30.67 -23.79 -53.55
N GLN A 113 -29.67 -23.03 -53.07
CA GLN A 113 -28.54 -22.60 -53.88
C GLN A 113 -27.73 -23.79 -54.44
N THR A 114 -27.58 -24.87 -53.67
CA THR A 114 -26.94 -26.10 -54.14
C THR A 114 -27.72 -26.75 -55.28
N ILE A 115 -29.05 -26.79 -55.19
CA ILE A 115 -29.93 -27.33 -56.24
C ILE A 115 -29.83 -26.47 -57.50
N GLU A 116 -29.89 -25.15 -57.35
CA GLU A 116 -29.77 -24.18 -58.45
C GLU A 116 -28.45 -24.34 -59.18
N TYR A 117 -27.31 -24.32 -58.47
CA TYR A 117 -25.99 -24.51 -59.09
C TYR A 117 -25.84 -25.87 -59.76
N ARG A 118 -26.42 -26.94 -59.19
CA ARG A 118 -26.40 -28.26 -59.82
C ARG A 118 -27.22 -28.29 -61.11
N SER A 119 -28.37 -27.61 -61.12
CA SER A 119 -29.22 -27.52 -62.32
C SER A 119 -28.54 -26.70 -63.42
N GLU A 120 -27.87 -25.60 -63.05
CA GLU A 120 -27.15 -24.74 -63.97
C GLU A 120 -25.90 -25.43 -64.51
N ALA A 121 -25.15 -26.14 -63.67
CA ALA A 121 -24.02 -26.96 -64.11
C ALA A 121 -24.46 -28.04 -65.13
N LYS A 122 -25.64 -28.65 -64.93
CA LYS A 122 -26.21 -29.58 -65.91
C LYS A 122 -26.58 -28.87 -67.21
N ARG A 123 -27.26 -27.72 -67.14
CA ARG A 123 -27.62 -26.90 -68.31
C ARG A 123 -26.38 -26.54 -69.15
N ILE A 124 -25.31 -26.08 -68.50
CA ILE A 124 -24.05 -25.73 -69.16
C ILE A 124 -23.40 -26.96 -69.78
N LYS A 125 -23.40 -28.11 -69.09
CA LYS A 125 -22.90 -29.38 -69.63
C LYS A 125 -23.64 -29.79 -70.91
N ASP A 126 -24.97 -29.73 -70.90
CA ASP A 126 -25.80 -30.09 -72.06
C ASP A 126 -25.55 -29.15 -73.26
N ILE A 127 -25.33 -27.84 -73.01
CA ILE A 127 -24.95 -26.86 -74.04
C ILE A 127 -23.57 -27.19 -74.63
N LEU A 128 -22.58 -27.49 -73.78
CA LEU A 128 -21.22 -27.83 -74.22
C LEU A 128 -21.18 -29.13 -75.05
N GLU A 129 -21.96 -30.14 -74.64
CA GLU A 129 -22.13 -31.38 -75.40
C GLU A 129 -22.76 -31.13 -76.78
N THR A 130 -23.76 -30.24 -76.86
CA THR A 130 -24.38 -29.83 -78.13
C THR A 130 -23.37 -29.10 -79.04
N ALA A 131 -22.48 -28.30 -78.45
CA ALA A 131 -21.40 -27.62 -79.15
C ALA A 131 -20.21 -28.53 -79.51
N ARG A 132 -20.24 -29.83 -79.17
CA ARG A 132 -19.14 -30.79 -79.31
C ARG A 132 -17.83 -30.32 -78.64
N LEU A 133 -17.96 -29.61 -77.53
CA LEU A 133 -16.85 -29.20 -76.69
C LEU A 133 -16.81 -30.11 -75.48
N SER A 134 -16.23 -31.29 -75.64
CA SER A 134 -16.08 -32.21 -74.51
C SER A 134 -14.75 -32.02 -73.79
N LYS A 135 -14.70 -32.45 -72.53
CA LYS A 135 -13.48 -32.47 -71.72
C LYS A 135 -12.40 -33.37 -72.35
N GLU A 136 -12.81 -34.40 -73.09
CA GLU A 136 -11.90 -35.30 -73.79
C GLU A 136 -11.21 -34.66 -75.00
N ASP A 137 -11.80 -33.59 -75.57
CA ASP A 137 -11.28 -32.88 -76.73
C ASP A 137 -10.20 -31.84 -76.35
N LEU A 138 -10.02 -31.58 -75.05
CA LEU A 138 -9.06 -30.60 -74.54
C LEU A 138 -7.66 -31.24 -74.38
N PRO A 139 -6.57 -30.54 -74.73
CA PRO A 139 -5.22 -31.00 -74.42
C PRO A 139 -5.04 -31.18 -72.90
N LYS A 140 -4.21 -32.16 -72.50
CA LYS A 140 -3.93 -32.48 -71.08
C LYS A 140 -3.56 -31.25 -70.23
N ASN A 141 -2.77 -30.34 -70.81
CA ASN A 141 -2.38 -29.09 -70.14
C ASN A 141 -3.58 -28.16 -69.92
N GLY A 142 -4.52 -28.08 -70.87
CA GLY A 142 -5.73 -27.29 -70.74
C GLY A 142 -6.65 -27.82 -69.63
N VAL A 143 -6.79 -29.15 -69.54
CA VAL A 143 -7.56 -29.79 -68.45
C VAL A 143 -6.93 -29.48 -67.09
N HIS A 144 -5.60 -29.53 -67.00
CA HIS A 144 -4.89 -29.21 -65.76
C HIS A 144 -5.08 -27.74 -65.36
N SER A 145 -4.87 -26.80 -66.28
CA SER A 145 -5.04 -25.37 -66.03
C SER A 145 -6.46 -25.01 -65.60
N LEU A 146 -7.48 -25.59 -66.25
CA LEU A 146 -8.88 -25.37 -65.87
C LEU A 146 -9.19 -25.94 -64.49
N LYS A 147 -8.65 -27.12 -64.15
CA LYS A 147 -8.79 -27.70 -62.81
C LYS A 147 -8.14 -26.79 -61.76
N THR A 148 -6.94 -26.28 -62.01
CA THR A 148 -6.26 -25.36 -61.10
C THR A 148 -7.04 -24.06 -60.93
N LEU A 149 -7.53 -23.47 -62.03
CA LEU A 149 -8.33 -22.24 -61.98
C LEU A 149 -9.65 -22.43 -61.23
N SER A 150 -10.35 -23.54 -61.46
CA SER A 150 -11.58 -23.87 -60.71
C SER A 150 -11.30 -24.09 -59.23
N SER A 151 -10.18 -24.72 -58.88
CA SER A 151 -9.78 -24.94 -57.49
C SER A 151 -9.42 -23.61 -56.82
N LEU A 152 -8.71 -22.73 -57.52
CA LEU A 152 -8.37 -21.39 -57.06
C LEU A 152 -9.63 -20.54 -56.85
N ALA A 153 -10.61 -20.61 -57.76
CA ALA A 153 -11.88 -19.90 -57.61
C ALA A 153 -12.64 -20.36 -56.37
N ILE A 154 -12.65 -21.66 -56.08
CA ILE A 154 -13.27 -22.23 -54.87
C ILE A 154 -12.55 -21.75 -53.61
N ILE A 155 -11.21 -21.78 -53.60
CA ILE A 155 -10.39 -21.33 -52.45
C ILE A 155 -10.60 -19.84 -52.19
N LEU A 156 -10.65 -19.02 -53.24
CA LEU A 156 -10.88 -17.57 -53.15
C LEU A 156 -12.36 -17.20 -52.97
N GLY A 157 -13.29 -18.16 -53.01
CA GLY A 157 -14.73 -17.90 -52.85
C GLY A 157 -15.36 -17.06 -53.96
N LEU A 158 -14.88 -17.17 -55.21
CA LEU A 158 -15.32 -16.32 -56.32
C LEU A 158 -16.71 -16.72 -56.85
N ALA A 159 -17.54 -15.71 -57.15
CA ALA A 159 -18.85 -15.90 -57.77
C ALA A 159 -18.78 -16.04 -59.30
N ASN A 160 -17.75 -15.49 -59.94
CA ASN A 160 -17.49 -15.57 -61.37
C ASN A 160 -16.03 -15.95 -61.65
N THR A 161 -15.77 -16.49 -62.84
CA THR A 161 -14.42 -16.90 -63.27
C THR A 161 -13.74 -15.84 -64.14
N GLU A 162 -14.09 -14.56 -63.95
CA GLU A 162 -13.47 -13.45 -64.66
C GLU A 162 -12.08 -13.16 -64.12
N GLN A 163 -11.14 -12.80 -65.00
CA GLN A 163 -9.77 -12.49 -64.61
C GLN A 163 -9.68 -11.34 -63.60
N SER A 164 -10.52 -10.32 -63.75
CA SER A 164 -10.66 -9.19 -62.82
C SER A 164 -10.95 -9.66 -61.40
N SER A 165 -11.88 -10.61 -61.25
CA SER A 165 -12.25 -11.15 -59.94
C SER A 165 -11.13 -11.93 -59.27
N PHE A 166 -10.37 -12.72 -60.04
CA PHE A 166 -9.17 -13.38 -59.52
C PHE A 166 -8.13 -12.36 -59.05
N LEU A 167 -7.87 -11.32 -59.83
CA LEU A 167 -6.89 -10.29 -59.47
C LEU A 167 -7.32 -9.52 -58.22
N SER A 168 -8.60 -9.13 -58.13
CA SER A 168 -9.14 -8.44 -56.96
C SER A 168 -9.09 -9.30 -55.70
N ALA A 169 -9.47 -10.58 -55.77
CA ALA A 169 -9.42 -11.46 -54.61
C ALA A 169 -7.98 -11.76 -54.17
N LEU A 170 -7.04 -11.92 -55.10
CA LEU A 170 -5.62 -12.05 -54.76
C LEU A 170 -5.06 -10.76 -54.15
N ALA A 171 -5.46 -9.59 -54.65
CA ALA A 171 -5.07 -8.31 -54.07
C ALA A 171 -5.62 -8.17 -52.65
N GLN A 172 -6.89 -8.52 -52.43
CA GLN A 172 -7.51 -8.51 -51.11
C GLN A 172 -6.79 -9.47 -50.14
N LEU A 173 -6.52 -10.71 -50.56
CA LEU A 173 -5.78 -11.68 -49.76
C LEU A 173 -4.39 -11.16 -49.37
N ASN A 174 -3.68 -10.50 -50.28
CA ASN A 174 -2.39 -9.87 -49.98
C ASN A 174 -2.53 -8.73 -48.97
N LEU A 175 -3.58 -7.90 -49.09
CA LEU A 175 -3.85 -6.85 -48.09
C LEU A 175 -4.16 -7.44 -46.71
N ASP A 176 -4.92 -8.53 -46.67
CA ASP A 176 -5.26 -9.23 -45.42
C ASP A 176 -4.01 -9.85 -44.77
N ILE A 177 -3.14 -10.49 -45.56
CA ILE A 177 -1.85 -10.99 -45.09
C ILE A 177 -1.02 -9.85 -44.48
N LEU A 178 -0.87 -8.73 -45.18
CA LEU A 178 -0.11 -7.57 -44.69
C LEU A 178 -0.74 -6.97 -43.42
N ARG A 179 -2.08 -6.97 -43.32
CA ARG A 179 -2.80 -6.51 -42.13
C ARG A 179 -2.54 -7.42 -40.94
N VAL A 180 -2.64 -8.73 -41.13
CA VAL A 180 -2.35 -9.73 -40.09
C VAL A 180 -0.89 -9.65 -39.66
N GLU A 181 0.04 -9.50 -40.60
CA GLU A 181 1.46 -9.35 -40.30
C GLU A 181 1.75 -8.08 -39.50
N ARG A 182 1.15 -6.93 -39.86
CA ARG A 182 1.25 -5.70 -39.07
C ARG A 182 0.70 -5.87 -37.66
N ASN A 183 -0.46 -6.50 -37.51
CA ASN A 183 -1.05 -6.76 -36.19
C ASN A 183 -0.16 -7.69 -35.37
N ASN A 184 0.39 -8.73 -35.98
CA ASN A 184 1.30 -9.65 -35.32
C ASN A 184 2.58 -8.93 -34.86
N ASN A 185 3.17 -8.09 -35.71
CA ASN A 185 4.36 -7.30 -35.34
C ASN A 185 4.05 -6.31 -34.20
N ALA A 186 2.86 -5.70 -34.19
CA ALA A 186 2.43 -4.85 -33.09
C ALA A 186 2.30 -5.63 -31.77
N ILE A 187 1.70 -6.83 -31.81
CA ILE A 187 1.58 -7.71 -30.65
C ILE A 187 2.97 -8.13 -30.13
N VAL A 188 3.88 -8.52 -31.04
CA VAL A 188 5.27 -8.85 -30.67
C VAL A 188 5.96 -7.68 -29.98
N GLY A 189 5.83 -6.46 -30.51
CA GLY A 189 6.39 -5.27 -29.86
C GLY A 189 5.79 -5.00 -28.47
N ILE A 190 4.50 -5.25 -28.28
CA ILE A 190 3.86 -5.16 -26.96
C ILE A 190 4.45 -6.21 -26.01
N ILE A 191 4.62 -7.46 -26.45
CA ILE A 191 5.20 -8.54 -25.65
C ILE A 191 6.63 -8.17 -25.21
N GLU A 192 7.50 -7.74 -26.12
CA GLU A 192 8.87 -7.33 -25.80
C GLU A 192 8.91 -6.18 -24.79
N SER A 193 8.00 -5.20 -24.93
CA SER A 193 7.88 -4.09 -23.98
C SER A 193 7.45 -4.57 -22.58
N MET A 194 6.52 -5.52 -22.52
CA MET A 194 6.03 -6.12 -21.27
C MET A 194 7.12 -6.96 -20.61
N GLU A 195 7.86 -7.76 -21.37
CA GLU A 195 9.00 -8.53 -20.88
C GLU A 195 10.06 -7.61 -20.25
N THR A 196 10.40 -6.52 -20.92
CA THR A 196 11.35 -5.51 -20.39
C THR A 196 10.86 -4.92 -19.07
N ARG A 197 9.56 -4.59 -18.98
CA ARG A 197 8.94 -4.08 -17.74
C ARG A 197 8.95 -5.12 -16.63
N ILE A 198 8.67 -6.38 -16.93
CA ILE A 198 8.70 -7.49 -15.97
C ILE A 198 10.12 -7.69 -15.44
N GLN A 199 11.13 -7.69 -16.32
CA GLN A 199 12.53 -7.82 -15.89
C GLN A 199 12.95 -6.65 -14.99
N LYS A 200 12.54 -5.42 -15.34
CA LYS A 200 12.80 -4.24 -14.50
C LYS A 200 12.13 -4.40 -13.13
N ALA A 201 10.85 -4.74 -13.08
CA ALA A 201 10.11 -4.94 -11.84
C ALA A 201 10.73 -6.05 -10.97
N LYS A 202 11.16 -7.15 -11.58
CA LYS A 202 11.87 -8.24 -10.89
C LYS A 202 13.17 -7.74 -10.27
N SER A 203 13.97 -6.97 -11.02
CA SER A 203 15.23 -6.40 -10.50
C SER A 203 15.00 -5.41 -9.35
N GLU A 204 13.90 -4.66 -9.37
CA GLU A 204 13.50 -3.75 -8.30
C GLU A 204 13.04 -4.54 -7.06
N ASN A 205 12.28 -5.61 -7.26
CA ASN A 205 11.87 -6.50 -6.17
C ASN A 205 13.07 -7.15 -5.48
N GLU A 206 14.04 -7.67 -6.25
CA GLU A 206 15.29 -8.23 -5.69
C GLU A 206 16.10 -7.19 -4.90
N LYS A 207 16.07 -5.91 -5.30
CA LYS A 207 16.70 -4.82 -4.54
C LYS A 207 15.95 -4.57 -3.24
N LEU A 208 14.61 -4.53 -3.27
CA LEU A 208 13.78 -4.36 -2.08
C LEU A 208 13.98 -5.50 -1.08
N ASP A 209 14.02 -6.75 -1.54
CA ASP A 209 14.28 -7.92 -0.70
C ASP A 209 15.64 -7.81 0.01
N LYS A 210 16.69 -7.40 -0.71
CA LYS A 210 18.01 -7.14 -0.12
C LYS A 210 17.98 -6.02 0.91
N LEU A 211 17.25 -4.93 0.64
CA LEU A 211 17.10 -3.82 1.57
C LEU A 211 16.35 -4.24 2.83
N LEU A 212 15.24 -4.98 2.69
CA LEU A 212 14.49 -5.53 3.82
C LEU A 212 15.34 -6.47 4.68
N TYR A 213 16.10 -7.35 4.04
CA TYR A 213 17.03 -8.24 4.74
C TYR A 213 18.06 -7.45 5.55
N ASN A 214 18.68 -6.43 4.94
CA ASN A 214 19.68 -5.60 5.62
C ASN A 214 19.08 -4.78 6.77
N LEU A 215 17.89 -4.19 6.55
CA LEU A 215 17.16 -3.46 7.59
C LEU A 215 16.83 -4.38 8.76
N ARG A 216 16.26 -5.56 8.50
CA ARG A 216 15.96 -6.55 9.55
C ARG A 216 17.20 -6.94 10.32
N LYS A 217 18.30 -7.26 9.62
CA LYS A 217 19.58 -7.61 10.26
C LYS A 217 20.12 -6.47 11.13
N SER A 218 20.05 -5.22 10.65
CA SER A 218 20.48 -4.05 11.44
C SER A 218 19.60 -3.80 12.65
N TRP A 219 18.29 -4.04 12.52
CA TRP A 219 17.32 -3.87 13.59
C TRP A 219 17.54 -4.93 14.67
N ASP A 220 17.62 -6.21 14.28
CA ASP A 220 17.92 -7.33 15.17
C ASP A 220 19.25 -7.08 15.93
N SER A 221 20.29 -6.59 15.23
CA SER A 221 21.58 -6.26 15.86
C SER A 221 21.48 -5.12 16.88
N LYS A 222 20.74 -4.04 16.55
CA LYS A 222 20.59 -2.89 17.43
C LYS A 222 19.72 -3.22 18.65
N GLU A 223 18.63 -3.94 18.44
CA GLU A 223 17.75 -4.40 19.51
C GLU A 223 18.49 -5.36 20.45
N GLU A 224 19.29 -6.29 19.91
CA GLU A 224 20.09 -7.18 20.75
C GLU A 224 21.13 -6.41 21.58
N GLU A 225 21.75 -5.37 21.02
CA GLU A 225 22.69 -4.53 21.76
C GLU A 225 22.00 -3.75 22.89
N GLU A 226 20.83 -3.16 22.63
CA GLU A 226 20.03 -2.47 23.65
C GLU A 226 19.52 -3.45 24.73
N LEU A 227 19.04 -4.64 24.35
CA LEU A 227 18.66 -5.70 25.28
C LEU A 227 19.84 -6.12 26.17
N ARG A 228 21.05 -6.22 25.62
CA ARG A 228 22.26 -6.50 26.41
C ARG A 228 22.57 -5.38 27.40
N LYS A 229 22.42 -4.10 27.00
CA LYS A 229 22.60 -2.96 27.91
C LYS A 229 21.56 -2.97 29.03
N TRP A 230 20.29 -3.19 28.69
CA TRP A 230 19.19 -3.31 29.65
C TRP A 230 19.41 -4.44 30.64
N LYS A 231 19.82 -5.63 30.16
CA LYS A 231 20.15 -6.77 31.02
C LYS A 231 21.27 -6.43 32.01
N LYS A 232 22.38 -5.85 31.55
CA LYS A 232 23.48 -5.42 32.42
C LYS A 232 23.03 -4.38 33.47
N ASN A 233 22.21 -3.42 33.07
CA ASN A 233 21.69 -2.40 33.99
C ASN A 233 20.74 -3.01 35.03
N MET A 234 19.89 -3.95 34.62
CA MET A 234 19.00 -4.67 35.52
C MET A 234 19.78 -5.51 36.54
N ASP A 235 20.83 -6.19 36.11
CA ASP A 235 21.71 -6.95 37.01
C ASP A 235 22.38 -6.03 38.04
N LEU A 236 22.88 -4.86 37.61
CA LEU A 236 23.48 -3.86 38.50
C LEU A 236 22.46 -3.29 39.49
N LEU A 237 21.24 -2.96 39.04
CA LEU A 237 20.16 -2.49 39.89
C LEU A 237 19.73 -3.56 40.90
N SER A 238 19.67 -4.83 40.49
CA SER A 238 19.39 -5.95 41.38
C SER A 238 20.47 -6.09 42.46
N GLN A 239 21.75 -5.98 42.09
CA GLN A 239 22.86 -6.02 43.04
C GLN A 239 22.81 -4.86 44.03
N LYS A 240 22.57 -3.62 43.56
CA LYS A 240 22.37 -2.46 44.44
C LYS A 240 21.15 -2.62 45.34
N GLY A 241 20.06 -3.18 44.83
CA GLY A 241 18.87 -3.48 45.62
C GLY A 241 19.18 -4.42 46.78
N LYS A 242 19.95 -5.49 46.53
CA LYS A 242 20.43 -6.40 47.59
C LYS A 242 21.35 -5.69 48.58
N GLU A 243 22.30 -4.88 48.10
CA GLU A 243 23.21 -4.11 48.98
C GLU A 243 22.45 -3.14 49.89
N TYR A 244 21.48 -2.40 49.34
CA TYR A 244 20.64 -1.50 50.13
C TYR A 244 19.76 -2.27 51.12
N GLY A 245 19.21 -3.42 50.72
CA GLY A 245 18.49 -4.32 51.63
C GLY A 245 19.36 -4.77 52.80
N ASP A 246 20.57 -5.25 52.53
CA ASP A 246 21.53 -5.66 53.57
C ASP A 246 21.92 -4.48 54.47
N ARG A 247 22.06 -3.28 53.91
CA ARG A 247 22.38 -2.06 54.66
C ARG A 247 21.24 -1.64 55.57
N ILE A 248 19.99 -1.74 55.10
CA ILE A 248 18.80 -1.48 55.92
C ILE A 248 18.75 -2.47 57.08
N ILE A 249 18.88 -3.77 56.83
CA ILE A 249 18.89 -4.80 57.88
C ILE A 249 19.98 -4.52 58.92
N LYS A 250 21.18 -4.13 58.48
CA LYS A 250 22.29 -3.76 59.39
C LYS A 250 21.96 -2.52 60.23
N LEU A 251 21.34 -1.50 59.63
CA LEU A 251 20.97 -0.27 60.32
C LEU A 251 19.82 -0.50 61.30
N GLU A 252 18.81 -1.29 60.91
CA GLU A 252 17.71 -1.69 61.78
C GLU A 252 18.21 -2.51 62.97
N ARG A 253 19.14 -3.44 62.75
CA ARG A 253 19.77 -4.18 63.86
C ARG A 253 20.47 -3.24 64.82
N LYS A 254 21.27 -2.30 64.32
CA LYS A 254 21.92 -1.29 65.16
C LYS A 254 20.90 -0.41 65.90
N TYR A 255 19.85 0.01 65.21
CA TYR A 255 18.76 0.81 65.80
C TYR A 255 18.10 0.08 66.97
N ASN A 256 17.84 -1.21 66.80
CA ASN A 256 17.26 -2.07 67.83
C ASN A 256 18.27 -2.35 68.97
N GLU A 257 19.54 -2.63 68.67
CA GLU A 257 20.59 -2.81 69.68
C GLU A 257 20.78 -1.57 70.56
N LEU A 258 20.65 -0.38 69.99
CA LEU A 258 20.73 0.90 70.72
C LEU A 258 19.48 1.20 71.55
N ASN A 259 18.42 0.37 71.50
CA ASN A 259 17.16 0.53 72.20
C ASN A 259 16.65 1.99 72.17
N VAL A 260 16.73 2.64 71.01
CA VAL A 260 16.50 4.09 70.86
C VAL A 260 15.10 4.51 71.33
N GLU A 261 14.09 3.65 71.12
CA GLU A 261 12.72 3.87 71.57
C GLU A 261 12.58 3.74 73.10
N GLU A 262 13.22 2.74 73.71
CA GLU A 262 13.10 2.45 75.15
C GLU A 262 14.00 3.37 76.01
N GLY A 263 15.14 3.78 75.47
CA GLY A 263 16.10 4.69 76.09
C GLY A 263 15.75 6.18 75.98
N GLY A 264 14.64 6.54 75.31
CA GLY A 264 14.25 7.95 75.13
C GLY A 264 15.27 8.78 74.35
N LEU A 265 16.12 8.13 73.54
CA LEU A 265 17.21 8.75 72.77
C LEU A 265 16.71 9.45 71.49
N ARG A 266 15.40 9.47 71.27
CA ARG A 266 14.78 10.17 70.16
C ARG A 266 14.97 11.67 70.35
N PHE A 267 15.32 12.38 69.28
CA PHE A 267 15.64 13.81 69.33
C PHE A 267 14.60 14.66 70.09
N LYS A 268 13.31 14.37 69.91
CA LYS A 268 12.23 15.07 70.64
C LYS A 268 12.31 14.86 72.16
N ALA A 269 12.45 13.62 72.61
CA ALA A 269 12.55 13.28 74.03
C ALA A 269 13.85 13.82 74.65
N LEU A 270 14.96 13.79 73.91
CA LEU A 270 16.23 14.35 74.36
C LEU A 270 16.15 15.87 74.51
N LYS A 271 15.49 16.55 73.57
CA LYS A 271 15.27 18.00 73.60
C LYS A 271 14.40 18.42 74.80
N GLU A 272 13.34 17.67 75.09
CA GLU A 272 12.51 17.90 76.29
C GLU A 272 13.32 17.77 77.59
N LYS A 273 14.23 16.78 77.66
CA LYS A 273 15.15 16.61 78.81
C LYS A 273 16.15 17.76 78.91
N GLU A 274 16.71 18.21 77.78
CA GLU A 274 17.62 19.35 77.71
C GLU A 274 16.92 20.65 78.18
N ASP A 275 15.72 20.92 77.68
CA ASP A 275 14.90 22.07 78.09
C ASP A 275 14.60 22.03 79.59
N TYR A 276 14.30 20.84 80.14
CA TYR A 276 14.11 20.65 81.58
C TYR A 276 15.39 20.94 82.38
N ILE A 277 16.55 20.41 81.96
CA ILE A 277 17.83 20.66 82.62
C ILE A 277 18.19 22.14 82.60
N ASN A 278 17.94 22.83 81.47
CA ASN A 278 18.19 24.27 81.34
C ASN A 278 17.31 25.07 82.31
N SER A 279 16.03 24.70 82.46
CA SER A 279 15.13 25.34 83.43
C SER A 279 15.59 25.12 84.89
N LEU A 280 16.04 23.90 85.23
CA LEU A 280 16.55 23.56 86.55
C LEU A 280 17.87 24.29 86.84
N GLY A 281 18.74 24.44 85.83
CA GLY A 281 19.98 25.21 85.90
C GLY A 281 19.73 26.68 86.20
N HIS A 282 18.72 27.28 85.57
CA HIS A 282 18.29 28.64 85.89
C HIS A 282 17.82 28.73 87.35
N GLU A 283 17.01 27.77 87.82
CA GLU A 283 16.52 27.75 89.20
C GLU A 283 17.66 27.62 90.22
N ILE A 284 18.61 26.71 90.01
CA ILE A 284 19.81 26.56 90.85
C ILE A 284 20.64 27.85 90.84
N GLY A 285 20.83 28.47 89.67
CA GLY A 285 21.54 29.74 89.55
C GLY A 285 20.91 30.83 90.43
N THR A 286 19.59 31.00 90.35
CA THR A 286 18.88 31.98 91.20
C THR A 286 18.98 31.66 92.69
N LYS A 287 18.85 30.40 93.09
CA LYS A 287 18.97 29.98 94.50
C LYS A 287 20.39 30.17 95.03
N THR A 288 21.41 29.89 94.21
CA THR A 288 22.82 30.08 94.58
C THR A 288 23.18 31.55 94.71
N ALA A 289 22.65 32.41 93.83
CA ALA A 289 22.80 33.86 93.96
C ALA A 289 22.19 34.37 95.28
N LYS A 290 20.97 33.93 95.63
CA LYS A 290 20.34 34.24 96.93
C LYS A 290 21.14 33.72 98.13
N LEU A 291 21.73 32.53 98.02
CA LEU A 291 22.54 31.96 99.11
C LEU A 291 23.87 32.71 99.29
N LYS A 292 24.50 33.15 98.21
CA LYS A 292 25.68 34.03 98.27
C LYS A 292 25.37 35.35 98.95
N THR A 293 24.22 35.97 98.68
CA THR A 293 23.83 37.20 99.38
C THR A 293 23.68 36.98 100.89
N TYR A 294 23.14 35.84 101.32
CA TYR A 294 23.03 35.53 102.75
C TYR A 294 24.39 35.24 103.41
N LYS A 295 25.36 34.65 102.70
CA LYS A 295 26.69 34.32 103.26
C LYS A 295 27.59 35.53 103.48
N ILE A 296 27.36 36.65 102.78
CA ILE A 296 28.17 37.87 102.93
C ILE A 296 27.73 38.68 104.17
N MET A 297 26.56 38.38 104.74
CA MET A 297 26.02 39.09 105.89
C MET A 297 26.55 38.47 107.20
N PRO A 298 27.26 39.23 108.07
CA PRO A 298 27.68 38.75 109.38
C PRO A 298 26.47 38.44 110.28
N ALA A 299 26.52 37.35 111.05
CA ALA A 299 25.40 36.87 111.88
C ALA A 299 25.05 37.76 113.10
N ASP A 300 25.87 38.77 113.39
CA ASP A 300 25.67 39.71 114.50
C ASP A 300 25.25 41.09 113.96
N ILE A 301 24.03 41.52 114.31
CA ILE A 301 23.36 42.74 113.81
C ILE A 301 24.18 44.00 114.10
N VAL A 302 24.91 44.03 115.22
CA VAL A 302 25.70 45.21 115.61
C VAL A 302 26.94 45.33 114.72
N LEU A 303 27.57 44.20 114.37
CA LEU A 303 28.75 44.14 113.52
C LEU A 303 28.42 44.36 112.03
N ALA A 304 27.23 43.93 111.60
CA ALA A 304 26.72 44.20 110.26
C ALA A 304 26.46 45.70 110.04
N LYS A 305 25.91 46.41 111.04
CA LYS A 305 25.73 47.87 110.99
C LYS A 305 27.06 48.61 110.89
N LEU A 306 28.05 48.24 111.71
CA LEU A 306 29.40 48.81 111.67
C LEU A 306 30.05 48.63 110.28
N LYS A 307 29.94 47.43 109.68
CA LYS A 307 30.46 47.20 108.33
C LYS A 307 29.70 47.92 107.23
N THR A 308 28.38 48.14 107.37
CA THR A 308 27.64 49.00 106.43
C THR A 308 28.02 50.47 106.57
N ASP A 309 28.30 50.95 107.78
CA ASP A 309 28.74 52.33 108.00
C ASP A 309 30.18 52.53 107.51
N GLU A 310 31.07 51.56 107.73
CA GLU A 310 32.43 51.55 107.18
C GLU A 310 32.44 51.48 105.64
N ALA A 311 31.53 50.70 105.04
CA ALA A 311 31.35 50.65 103.59
C ALA A 311 30.73 51.95 103.02
N LYS A 312 29.83 52.62 103.76
CA LYS A 312 29.31 53.95 103.39
C LYS A 312 30.41 55.00 103.46
N GLN A 313 31.23 54.98 104.50
CA GLN A 313 32.35 55.93 104.64
C GLN A 313 33.35 55.77 103.49
N LYS A 314 33.69 54.53 103.11
CA LYS A 314 34.52 54.26 101.93
C LYS A 314 33.85 54.69 100.62
N LEU A 315 32.52 54.61 100.52
CA LEU A 315 31.79 55.08 99.34
C LEU A 315 31.81 56.61 99.24
N ASP A 316 31.71 57.30 100.36
CA ASP A 316 31.76 58.77 100.39
C ASP A 316 33.19 59.26 100.12
N GLU A 317 34.22 58.61 100.67
CA GLU A 317 35.63 58.85 100.26
C GLU A 317 35.84 58.64 98.76
N LEU A 318 35.31 57.56 98.18
CA LEU A 318 35.44 57.30 96.74
C LEU A 318 34.68 58.31 95.88
N LYS A 319 33.54 58.81 96.37
CA LYS A 319 32.79 59.89 95.70
C LYS A 319 33.55 61.20 95.78
N GLU A 320 34.21 61.47 96.90
CA GLU A 320 35.01 62.69 97.10
C GLU A 320 36.24 62.68 96.18
N ILE A 321 36.93 61.54 96.09
CA ILE A 321 37.99 61.29 95.11
C ILE A 321 37.44 61.40 93.67
N HIS A 322 36.25 60.87 93.39
CA HIS A 322 35.62 61.01 92.08
C HIS A 322 35.30 62.47 91.75
N THR A 323 34.83 63.26 92.72
CA THR A 323 34.57 64.69 92.51
C THR A 323 35.86 65.50 92.34
N GLU A 324 36.93 65.19 93.07
CA GLU A 324 38.26 65.79 92.86
C GLU A 324 38.83 65.43 91.50
N LEU A 325 38.69 64.17 91.06
CA LEU A 325 39.12 63.72 89.75
C LEU A 325 38.33 64.41 88.62
N MET A 326 37.03 64.62 88.82
CA MET A 326 36.17 65.39 87.91
C MET A 326 36.55 66.88 87.89
N TYR A 327 36.93 67.49 89.02
CA TYR A 327 37.37 68.89 89.10
C TYR A 327 38.72 69.09 88.40
N ASN A 328 39.68 68.17 88.61
CA ASN A 328 40.98 68.16 87.92
C ASN A 328 40.87 67.85 86.41
N MET A 329 39.84 67.11 85.99
CA MET A 329 39.52 66.94 84.57
C MET A 329 38.82 68.17 83.98
N ALA A 330 38.22 69.07 84.77
CA ALA A 330 37.59 70.29 84.28
C ALA A 330 38.57 71.47 84.12
N GLU A 331 39.63 71.58 84.94
CA GLU A 331 40.65 72.65 84.84
C GLU A 331 41.71 72.42 83.75
N ASN A 332 41.93 71.19 83.28
CA ASN A 332 42.91 70.86 82.23
C ASN A 332 42.40 71.06 80.79
N PHE A 333 41.26 71.73 80.59
CA PHE A 333 40.66 72.01 79.27
C PHE A 333 40.52 73.52 78.95
N GLN A 334 41.28 74.42 79.59
CA GLN A 334 41.30 75.85 79.27
C GLN A 334 42.63 76.36 78.72
#